data_AF-K9A5U5-F1
#
_entry.id   AF-K9A5U5-F1
#
_cell.length_a   1.000
_cell.length_b   1.000
_cell.length_c   1.000
_cell.angle_alpha   90.00
_cell.angle_beta   90.00
_cell.angle_gamma   90.00
#
_symmetry.space_group_name_H-M   'P 1'
#
loop_
_entity.id
_entity.type
_entity.pdbx_description
1 polymer ?
#
loop_
_entity_poly.entity_id
_entity_poly.type
_entity_poly.pdbx_seq_one_letter_code
_entity_poly.pdbx_strand_id
1 'polypeptide(L)'
;MLEKLFYTLGLSISLAVLVSCTKQAEHKALPPSVEAQFMSADQQIGKMLDALENRNVPLDQKQEILCKTYPEVYKKQYMPALLKLSPNLYTEEILLRDFKVVISFYKKTFVVNCG
;
A
#
# COMPACT_ATOMS: atom_id res chain seq x y z
N MET A 1 16.88 58.82 9.23
CA MET A 1 16.25 58.75 7.89
C MET A 1 17.29 58.13 6.96
N LEU A 2 17.21 56.87 6.58
CA LEU A 2 16.19 56.37 5.69
C LEU A 2 16.11 54.83 5.81
N GLU A 3 15.69 54.35 6.98
CA GLU A 3 15.14 53.00 7.24
C GLU A 3 13.88 52.68 6.39
N LYS A 4 13.68 53.41 5.28
CA LYS A 4 12.56 53.28 4.34
C LYS A 4 13.03 52.91 2.93
N LEU A 5 14.33 52.71 2.71
CA LEU A 5 14.86 52.21 1.43
C LEU A 5 14.84 50.68 1.30
N PHE A 6 14.39 49.97 2.34
CA PHE A 6 14.27 48.51 2.32
C PHE A 6 12.93 47.99 1.75
N TYR A 7 12.00 48.88 1.38
CA TYR A 7 10.66 48.52 0.92
C TYR A 7 10.38 48.78 -0.57
N THR A 8 11.38 49.19 -1.35
CA THR A 8 11.23 49.53 -2.78
C THR A 8 12.15 48.76 -3.73
N LEU A 9 12.90 47.78 -3.23
CA LEU A 9 13.61 46.79 -4.06
C LEU A 9 12.82 45.47 -4.21
N GLY A 10 11.50 45.58 -4.29
CA GLY A 10 10.60 44.47 -4.59
C GLY A 10 10.49 44.27 -6.09
N LEU A 11 11.54 43.79 -6.76
CA LEU A 11 11.46 43.18 -8.10
C LEU A 11 12.78 42.49 -8.50
N SER A 12 13.17 41.43 -7.80
CA SER A 12 14.16 40.49 -8.34
C SER A 12 13.50 39.13 -8.52
N ILE A 13 12.91 39.01 -9.70
CA ILE A 13 12.54 37.76 -10.37
C ILE A 13 13.74 36.82 -10.30
N SER A 14 13.56 35.66 -9.67
CA SER A 14 14.33 34.47 -9.99
C SER A 14 13.41 33.28 -9.78
N LEU A 15 12.76 32.91 -10.88
CA LEU A 15 12.20 31.58 -11.11
C LEU A 15 13.30 30.57 -10.76
N ALA A 16 13.27 30.05 -9.53
CA ALA A 16 13.88 28.77 -9.24
C ALA A 16 13.05 27.74 -10.02
N VAL A 17 13.54 27.43 -11.22
CA VAL A 17 13.09 26.33 -12.06
C VAL A 17 12.97 25.12 -11.16
N LEU A 18 11.73 24.77 -10.83
CA LEU A 18 11.38 23.45 -10.34
C LEU A 18 11.83 22.49 -11.43
N VAL A 19 13.05 21.97 -11.32
CA VAL A 19 13.48 20.78 -12.06
C VAL A 19 12.68 19.62 -11.46
N SER A 20 11.39 19.61 -11.76
CA SER A 20 10.58 18.42 -11.68
C SER A 20 11.20 17.47 -12.69
N CYS A 21 11.92 16.47 -12.19
CA CYS A 21 12.36 15.34 -12.97
C CYS A 21 11.09 14.62 -13.45
N THR A 22 10.51 15.09 -14.56
CA THR A 22 9.47 14.37 -15.27
C THR A 22 10.13 13.23 -16.02
N LYS A 23 10.56 12.19 -15.30
CA LYS A 23 10.57 10.85 -15.86
C LYS A 23 9.11 10.43 -15.99
N GLN A 24 8.45 10.96 -17.02
CA GLN A 24 7.23 10.39 -17.55
C GLN A 24 7.66 9.08 -18.22
N ALA A 25 7.86 8.05 -17.41
CA ALA A 25 7.73 6.71 -17.92
C ALA A 25 6.29 6.63 -18.45
N GLU A 26 6.13 6.31 -19.72
CA GLU A 26 4.84 5.93 -20.31
C GLU A 26 4.34 4.67 -19.58
N HIS A 27 3.80 4.85 -18.38
CA HIS A 27 2.86 3.91 -17.82
C HIS A 27 1.60 4.10 -18.65
N LYS A 28 1.40 3.23 -19.63
CA LYS A 28 0.04 2.98 -20.14
C LYS A 28 -0.83 2.81 -18.91
N ALA A 29 -1.72 3.77 -18.67
CA ALA A 29 -2.64 3.70 -17.55
C ALA A 29 -3.33 2.33 -17.65
N LEU A 30 -3.21 1.52 -16.59
CA LEU A 30 -3.84 0.22 -16.59
C LEU A 30 -5.35 0.38 -16.71
N PRO A 31 -6.06 -0.66 -17.18
CA PRO A 31 -7.51 -0.62 -17.24
C PRO A 31 -8.07 -0.23 -15.86
N PRO A 32 -9.06 0.69 -15.78
CA PRO A 32 -9.68 1.09 -14.50
C PRO A 32 -10.15 -0.08 -13.64
N SER A 33 -10.41 -1.24 -14.25
CA SER A 33 -10.77 -2.48 -13.56
C SER A 33 -9.66 -3.06 -12.69
N VAL A 34 -8.39 -2.93 -13.06
CA VAL A 34 -7.26 -3.47 -12.29
C VAL A 34 -7.01 -2.63 -11.04
N GLU A 35 -7.08 -1.30 -11.17
CA GLU A 35 -6.97 -0.38 -10.05
C GLU A 35 -8.12 -0.57 -9.06
N ALA A 36 -9.36 -0.68 -9.56
CA ALA A 36 -10.52 -0.96 -8.72
C ALA A 36 -10.41 -2.31 -7.99
N GLN A 37 -9.90 -3.35 -8.67
CA GLN A 37 -9.65 -4.66 -8.05
C GLN A 37 -8.59 -4.55 -6.94
N PHE A 38 -7.50 -3.84 -7.18
CA PHE A 38 -6.46 -3.61 -6.19
C PHE A 38 -7.01 -2.88 -4.96
N MET A 39 -7.68 -1.74 -5.15
CA MET A 39 -8.25 -0.95 -4.05
C MET A 39 -9.28 -1.73 -3.23
N SER A 40 -10.14 -2.52 -3.89
CA SER A 40 -11.11 -3.37 -3.20
C SER A 40 -10.43 -4.45 -2.36
N ALA A 41 -9.39 -5.10 -2.89
CA ALA A 41 -8.64 -6.12 -2.16
C ALA A 41 -7.85 -5.51 -1.00
N ASP A 42 -7.22 -4.35 -1.22
CA ASP A 42 -6.49 -3.59 -0.20
C ASP A 42 -7.41 -3.20 0.97
N GLN A 43 -8.60 -2.68 0.67
CA GLN A 43 -9.60 -2.35 1.68
C GLN A 43 -10.06 -3.58 2.48
N GLN A 44 -10.26 -4.72 1.81
CA GLN A 44 -10.62 -5.98 2.50
C GLN A 44 -9.50 -6.43 3.43
N ILE A 45 -8.24 -6.35 2.97
CA ILE A 45 -7.06 -6.69 3.78
C ILE A 45 -6.95 -5.75 4.98
N GLY A 46 -7.13 -4.44 4.80
CA GLY A 46 -7.13 -3.46 5.89
C GLY A 46 -8.14 -3.83 6.99
N LYS A 47 -9.39 -4.15 6.61
CA LYS A 47 -10.42 -4.60 7.57
C LYS A 47 -10.03 -5.87 8.31
N MET A 48 -9.37 -6.82 7.64
CA MET A 48 -8.89 -8.05 8.27
C MET A 48 -7.76 -7.76 9.26
N LEU A 49 -6.85 -6.86 8.93
CA LEU A 49 -5.79 -6.42 9.85
C LEU A 49 -6.37 -5.71 11.08
N ASP A 50 -7.35 -4.82 10.89
CA ASP A 50 -8.06 -4.16 11.99
C ASP A 50 -8.74 -5.19 12.92
N ALA A 51 -9.35 -6.23 12.34
CA ALA A 51 -9.96 -7.31 13.10
C ALA A 51 -8.94 -8.17 13.86
N LEU A 52 -7.75 -8.40 13.29
CA LEU A 52 -6.66 -9.11 13.97
C LEU A 52 -6.14 -8.32 15.18
N GLU A 53 -6.00 -7.01 15.05
CA GLU A 53 -5.53 -6.12 16.13
C GLU A 53 -6.59 -5.80 17.19
N ASN A 54 -7.87 -6.02 16.87
CA ASN A 54 -8.95 -5.80 17.81
C ASN A 54 -9.00 -6.92 18.88
N ARG A 55 -8.96 -6.53 20.16
CA ARG A 55 -9.03 -7.46 21.31
C ARG A 55 -10.42 -8.08 21.51
N ASN A 56 -11.47 -7.43 21.01
CA ASN A 56 -12.85 -7.89 21.13
C ASN A 56 -13.22 -8.92 20.05
N VAL A 57 -12.37 -9.11 19.04
CA VAL A 57 -12.58 -10.12 18.00
C VAL A 57 -12.22 -11.51 18.56
N PRO A 58 -13.14 -12.48 18.53
CA PRO A 58 -12.89 -13.85 18.99
C PRO A 58 -11.76 -14.57 18.25
N LEU A 59 -11.10 -15.52 18.93
CA LEU A 59 -9.95 -16.24 18.39
C LEU A 59 -10.29 -17.09 17.16
N ASP A 60 -11.47 -17.71 17.12
CA ASP A 60 -12.00 -18.45 15.97
C ASP A 60 -12.15 -17.55 14.74
N GLN A 61 -12.63 -16.32 14.92
CA GLN A 61 -12.68 -15.33 13.84
C GLN A 61 -11.28 -14.93 13.37
N LYS A 62 -10.32 -14.72 14.30
CA LYS A 62 -8.91 -14.46 13.93
C LYS A 62 -8.30 -15.63 13.18
N GLN A 63 -8.63 -16.86 13.58
CA GLN A 63 -8.17 -18.07 12.91
C GLN A 63 -8.73 -18.17 11.48
N GLU A 64 -10.03 -17.93 11.28
CA GLU A 64 -10.63 -17.89 9.94
C GLU A 64 -9.94 -16.84 9.04
N ILE A 65 -9.64 -15.66 9.59
CA ILE A 65 -8.89 -14.62 8.88
C ILE A 65 -7.50 -15.13 8.45
N LEU A 66 -6.73 -15.68 9.38
CA LEU A 66 -5.34 -16.10 9.14
C LEU A 66 -5.21 -17.35 8.28
N CYS A 67 -6.18 -18.25 8.36
CA CYS A 67 -6.12 -19.54 7.68
C CYS A 67 -6.79 -19.53 6.31
N LYS A 68 -7.75 -18.63 6.08
CA LYS A 68 -8.60 -18.70 4.89
C LYS A 68 -8.76 -17.35 4.20
N THR A 69 -9.45 -16.39 4.80
CA THR A 69 -9.91 -15.22 4.05
C THR A 69 -8.77 -14.28 3.66
N TYR A 70 -7.80 -14.02 4.54
CA TYR A 70 -6.67 -13.17 4.21
C TYR A 70 -5.76 -13.81 3.15
N PRO A 71 -5.30 -15.07 3.30
CA PRO A 71 -4.58 -15.75 2.21
C PRO A 71 -5.34 -15.78 0.88
N GLU A 72 -6.65 -15.95 0.91
CA GLU A 72 -7.47 -15.99 -0.31
C GLU A 72 -7.53 -14.63 -1.02
N VAL A 73 -7.88 -13.56 -0.31
CA VAL A 73 -7.94 -12.21 -0.89
C VAL A 73 -6.56 -11.77 -1.38
N TYR A 74 -5.52 -12.03 -0.59
CA TYR A 74 -4.16 -11.65 -0.95
C TYR A 74 -3.70 -12.32 -2.25
N LYS A 75 -3.80 -13.65 -2.33
CA LYS A 75 -3.28 -14.42 -3.46
C LYS A 75 -4.13 -14.30 -4.72
N LYS A 76 -5.46 -14.22 -4.59
CA LYS A 76 -6.36 -14.22 -5.74
C LYS A 76 -6.68 -12.83 -6.28
N GLN A 77 -6.59 -11.80 -5.43
CA GLN A 77 -7.03 -10.45 -5.81
C GLN A 77 -5.91 -9.42 -5.69
N TYR A 78 -5.34 -9.25 -4.50
CA TYR A 78 -4.37 -8.19 -4.23
C TYR A 78 -3.08 -8.35 -5.04
N MET A 79 -2.42 -9.50 -4.89
CA MET A 79 -1.12 -9.77 -5.49
C MET A 79 -1.17 -9.72 -7.03
N PRO A 80 -2.13 -10.38 -7.72
CA PRO A 80 -2.22 -10.28 -9.17
C PRO A 80 -2.53 -8.87 -9.68
N ALA A 81 -3.31 -8.09 -8.94
CA ALA A 81 -3.61 -6.71 -9.31
C ALA A 81 -2.38 -5.82 -9.14
N LEU A 82 -1.63 -5.97 -8.04
CA LEU A 82 -0.40 -5.22 -7.78
C LEU A 82 0.69 -5.52 -8.81
N LEU A 83 0.87 -6.80 -9.19
CA LEU A 83 1.81 -7.20 -10.24
C LEU A 83 1.47 -6.58 -11.60
N LYS A 84 0.18 -6.40 -11.90
CA LYS A 84 -0.25 -5.69 -13.12
C LYS A 84 0.01 -4.19 -13.01
N LEU A 85 -0.28 -3.58 -11.86
CA LEU A 85 -0.10 -2.14 -11.64
C LEU A 85 1.37 -1.71 -11.62
N SER A 86 2.26 -2.59 -11.16
CA SER A 86 3.66 -2.28 -10.92
C SER A 86 4.58 -3.45 -11.30
N PRO A 87 4.56 -3.88 -12.57
CA PRO A 87 5.20 -5.13 -13.03
C PRO A 87 6.72 -5.15 -12.91
N ASN A 88 7.36 -3.98 -12.80
CA ASN A 88 8.81 -3.85 -12.68
C ASN A 88 9.27 -3.59 -11.24
N LEU A 89 8.34 -3.43 -10.29
CA LEU A 89 8.66 -3.14 -8.88
C LEU A 89 8.49 -4.38 -7.99
N TYR A 90 7.59 -5.28 -8.37
CA TYR A 90 7.25 -6.45 -7.56
C TYR A 90 7.36 -7.73 -8.39
N THR A 91 7.74 -8.81 -7.70
CA THR A 91 7.61 -10.18 -8.23
C THR A 91 6.72 -10.99 -7.30
N GLU A 92 6.14 -12.07 -7.82
CA GLU A 92 5.31 -12.96 -7.02
C GLU A 92 6.07 -13.53 -5.82
N GLU A 93 7.35 -13.86 -5.99
CA GLU A 93 8.19 -14.44 -4.94
C GLU A 93 8.43 -13.46 -3.79
N ILE A 94 8.66 -12.18 -4.10
CA ILE A 94 8.83 -11.13 -3.09
C ILE A 94 7.51 -10.95 -2.33
N LEU A 95 6.40 -10.82 -3.05
CA LEU A 95 5.08 -10.61 -2.45
C LEU A 95 4.63 -11.79 -1.59
N LEU A 96 4.90 -13.03 -1.99
CA LEU A 96 4.59 -14.21 -1.17
C LEU A 96 5.49 -14.34 0.05
N ARG A 97 6.77 -13.97 -0.06
CA ARG A 97 7.70 -13.94 1.08
C ARG A 97 7.21 -12.94 2.13
N ASP A 98 6.92 -11.72 1.72
CA ASP A 98 6.50 -10.65 2.62
C ASP A 98 5.16 -11.00 3.28
N PHE A 99 4.22 -11.53 2.51
CA PHE A 99 2.96 -12.04 3.04
C PHE A 99 3.16 -13.17 4.07
N LYS A 100 4.07 -14.11 3.81
CA LYS A 100 4.39 -15.19 4.75
C LYS A 100 4.90 -14.63 6.07
N VAL A 101 5.74 -13.60 6.06
CA VAL A 101 6.24 -12.94 7.28
C VAL A 101 5.07 -12.37 8.09
N VAL A 102 4.16 -11.63 7.44
CA VAL A 102 2.99 -11.03 8.10
C VAL A 102 2.08 -12.11 8.70
N ILE A 103 1.72 -13.14 7.93
CA ILE A 103 0.85 -14.22 8.42
C ILE A 103 1.52 -15.01 9.53
N SER A 104 2.81 -15.32 9.43
CA SER A 104 3.55 -16.04 10.47
C SER A 104 3.62 -15.25 11.77
N PHE A 105 3.78 -13.92 11.71
CA PHE A 105 3.71 -13.06 12.89
C PHE A 105 2.38 -13.24 13.62
N TYR A 106 1.25 -13.02 12.95
CA TYR A 106 -0.06 -13.12 13.59
C TYR A 106 -0.41 -14.53 14.05
N LYS A 107 -0.08 -15.57 13.28
CA LYS A 107 -0.28 -16.96 13.71
C LYS A 107 0.46 -17.27 15.00
N LYS A 108 1.71 -16.79 15.12
CA LYS A 108 2.50 -16.94 16.35
C LYS A 108 1.91 -16.13 17.50
N THR A 109 1.51 -14.89 17.25
CA THR A 109 0.91 -13.99 18.26
C THR A 109 -0.36 -14.57 18.86
N PHE A 110 -1.22 -15.20 18.05
CA PHE A 110 -2.50 -15.76 18.51
C PHE A 110 -2.47 -17.27 18.75
N VAL A 111 -1.30 -17.92 18.61
CA VAL A 111 -1.14 -19.37 18.76
C VAL A 111 -2.11 -20.15 17.85
N VAL A 112 -2.30 -19.65 16.63
CA VAL A 112 -3.21 -20.25 15.63
C VAL A 112 -2.45 -21.26 14.78
N ASN A 113 -3.00 -22.47 14.67
CA ASN A 113 -2.59 -23.47 13.70
C ASN A 113 -3.66 -23.60 12.60
N CYS A 114 -3.22 -23.56 11.34
CA CYS A 114 -4.08 -23.88 10.20
C CYS A 114 -3.71 -25.30 9.80
N GLY A 115 -4.62 -26.24 10.05
CA GLY A 115 -4.40 -27.68 9.88
C GLY A 115 -3.87 -28.08 8.51
#